data_AF-A0A843RQA5-F1
#
_entry.id   AF-A0A843RQA5-F1
#
_cell.length_a   1.000
_cell.length_b   1.000
_cell.length_c   1.000
_cell.angle_alpha   90.00
_cell.angle_beta   90.00
_cell.angle_gamma   90.00
#
_symmetry.space_group_name_H-M   'P 1'
#
loop_
_entity.id
_entity.type
_entity.pdbx_description
1 polymer ?
#
loop_
_entity_poly.entity_id
_entity_poly.type
_entity_poly.pdbx_seq_one_letter_code
_entity_poly.pdbx_strand_id
1 'polypeptide(L)' 'MDFELPIILLLAVVAPIWIIAHYTTRWRATKALSSDEEQLLEELWKSSERMEQRINALERILDAEVTDWRKQL' A
#
# COMPACT_ATOMS: atom_id res chain seq x y z
N MET A 1 23.68 9.55 -49.44
CA MET A 1 23.10 9.94 -48.13
C MET A 1 21.83 9.11 -47.96
N ASP A 2 21.97 7.78 -47.88
CA ASP A 2 20.87 6.86 -48.25
C ASP A 2 20.66 5.72 -47.24
N PHE A 3 21.53 5.59 -46.24
CA PHE A 3 21.50 4.52 -45.23
C PHE A 3 20.78 4.91 -43.92
N GLU A 4 20.49 6.20 -43.70
CA GLU A 4 19.90 6.67 -42.43
C GLU A 4 18.38 6.47 -42.38
N LEU A 5 17.70 6.59 -43.51
CA LEU A 5 16.25 6.36 -43.67
C LEU A 5 15.75 5.05 -43.05
N PRO A 6 16.33 3.87 -43.34
CA PRO A 6 15.87 2.62 -42.77
C PRO A 6 16.10 2.53 -41.25
N ILE A 7 17.18 3.13 -40.74
CA ILE A 7 17.49 3.15 -39.30
C ILE A 7 16.50 4.04 -38.55
N ILE A 8 16.18 5.22 -39.10
CA ILE A 8 15.22 6.15 -38.51
C ILE A 8 13.81 5.52 -38.49
N LEU A 9 13.40 4.86 -39.57
CA LEU A 9 12.11 4.15 -39.63
C LEU A 9 12.03 3.01 -38.62
N LEU A 10 13.11 2.25 -38.44
CA LEU A 10 13.20 1.19 -37.44
C LEU A 10 13.07 1.78 -36.02
N LEU A 11 13.82 2.84 -35.70
CA LEU A 11 13.76 3.49 -34.39
C LEU A 11 12.40 4.13 -34.14
N ALA A 12 11.77 4.72 -35.15
CA ALA A 12 10.44 5.33 -35.03
C ALA A 12 9.36 4.31 -34.65
N VAL A 13 9.55 3.02 -34.94
CA VAL A 13 8.63 1.94 -34.54
C VAL A 13 9.05 1.29 -33.23
N VAL A 14 10.35 0.99 -33.07
CA VAL A 14 10.86 0.27 -31.90
C VAL A 14 10.83 1.13 -30.64
N ALA A 15 11.21 2.41 -30.75
CA ALA A 15 11.24 3.33 -29.61
C ALA A 15 9.86 3.50 -28.94
N PRO A 16 8.75 3.77 -29.65
CA PRO A 16 7.45 3.89 -28.99
C PRO A 16 6.95 2.56 -28.41
N ILE A 17 7.22 1.42 -29.05
CA ILE A 17 6.87 0.11 -28.48
C ILE A 17 7.62 -0.12 -27.16
N TRP A 18 8.92 0.18 -27.12
CA TRP A 18 9.72 0.06 -25.90
C TRP A 18 9.25 1.02 -24.80
N ILE A 19 8.93 2.27 -25.14
CA ILE A 19 8.35 3.25 -24.23
C ILE A 19 7.06 2.69 -23.63
N ILE A 20 6.10 2.26 -24.46
CA ILE A 20 4.84 1.69 -23.99
C ILE A 20 5.09 0.47 -23.10
N ALA A 21 5.97 -0.45 -23.50
CA ALA A 21 6.33 -1.61 -22.69
C ALA A 21 6.93 -1.20 -21.34
N HIS A 22 7.87 -0.26 -21.31
CA HIS A 22 8.51 0.23 -20.10
C HIS A 22 7.49 0.84 -19.12
N TYR A 23 6.63 1.73 -19.61
CA TYR A 23 5.64 2.40 -18.76
C TYR A 23 4.53 1.44 -18.30
N THR A 24 4.11 0.48 -19.14
CA THR A 24 3.10 -0.51 -18.74
C THR A 24 3.63 -1.50 -17.70
N THR A 25 4.89 -1.96 -17.82
CA THR A 25 5.53 -2.80 -16.79
C THR A 25 5.61 -2.05 -15.47
N ARG A 26 6.03 -0.78 -15.48
CA ARG A 26 6.07 0.05 -14.27
C ARG A 26 4.69 0.28 -13.67
N TRP A 27 3.68 0.56 -14.49
CA TRP A 27 2.31 0.75 -14.03
C TRP A 27 1.72 -0.51 -13.38
N ARG A 28 1.95 -1.69 -13.99
CA ARG A 28 1.52 -2.97 -13.40
C ARG A 28 2.20 -3.26 -12.07
N ALA A 29 3.49 -2.94 -11.92
CA ALA A 29 4.20 -3.10 -10.65
C ALA A 29 3.62 -2.18 -9.55
N THR A 30 3.31 -0.93 -9.88
CA THR A 30 2.65 0.00 -8.93
C THR A 30 1.25 -0.47 -8.55
N LYS A 31 0.49 -1.04 -9.49
CA LYS A 31 -0.86 -1.53 -9.21
C LYS A 31 -0.87 -2.78 -8.32
N ALA A 32 0.12 -3.65 -8.44
CA ALA A 32 0.28 -4.80 -7.54
C ALA A 32 0.59 -4.35 -6.10
N LEU A 33 1.44 -3.32 -5.93
CA LEU A 33 1.72 -2.75 -4.61
C LEU A 33 0.46 -2.18 -3.94
N SER A 34 -0.46 -1.62 -4.71
CA SER A 34 -1.74 -1.08 -4.21
C SER A 34 -2.62 -2.14 -3.53
N SER A 35 -2.63 -3.40 -3.97
CA SER A 35 -3.45 -4.43 -3.27
C SER A 35 -2.80 -4.86 -1.96
N ASP A 36 -1.48 -4.89 -1.91
CA ASP A 36 -0.74 -5.22 -0.69
C ASP A 36 -0.90 -4.10 0.35
N GLU A 37 -0.96 -2.84 -0.09
CA GLU A 37 -1.27 -1.69 0.75
C GLU A 37 -2.70 -1.77 1.34
N GLU A 38 -3.70 -2.13 0.52
CA GLU A 38 -5.07 -2.34 1.01
C GLU A 38 -5.12 -3.46 2.06
N GLN A 39 -4.42 -4.56 1.83
CA GLN A 39 -4.35 -5.67 2.79
C GLN A 39 -3.66 -5.28 4.09
N LEU A 40 -2.57 -4.51 4.02
CA LEU A 40 -1.87 -3.99 5.19
C LEU A 40 -2.78 -3.06 6.00
N LEU A 41 -3.54 -2.18 5.34
CA LEU A 41 -4.50 -1.30 6.01
C LEU A 41 -5.61 -2.10 6.71
N GLU A 42 -6.10 -3.17 6.08
CA GLU A 42 -7.08 -4.07 6.71
C GLU A 42 -6.51 -4.76 7.96
N GLU A 43 -5.25 -5.20 7.92
CA GLU A 43 -4.59 -5.82 9.07
C GLU A 43 -4.40 -4.82 10.22
N LEU A 44 -3.95 -3.59 9.91
CA LEU A 44 -3.81 -2.51 10.90
C LEU A 44 -5.16 -2.17 11.53
N TRP A 45 -6.23 -2.10 10.73
CA TRP A 45 -7.58 -1.87 11.22
C TRP A 45 -8.01 -2.96 12.20
N LYS A 46 -7.88 -4.24 11.82
CA LYS A 46 -8.20 -5.38 12.69
C LYS A 46 -7.37 -5.38 13.98
N SER A 47 -6.10 -5.02 13.90
CA SER A 47 -5.23 -4.89 15.08
C SER A 47 -5.71 -3.78 16.02
N SER A 48 -6.11 -2.62 15.47
CA SER A 48 -6.66 -1.52 16.24
C SER A 48 -7.95 -1.94 16.97
N GLU A 49 -8.88 -2.60 16.28
CA GLU A 49 -10.12 -3.10 16.87
C GLU A 49 -9.85 -4.07 18.02
N ARG A 50 -8.90 -5.00 17.84
CA ARG A 50 -8.49 -5.93 18.90
C ARG A 50 -7.88 -5.21 20.10
N MET A 51 -7.10 -4.16 19.87
CA MET A 51 -6.50 -3.36 20.93
C MET A 51 -7.57 -2.60 21.73
N GLU A 52 -8.55 -2.02 21.04
CA GLU A 52 -9.70 -1.36 21.67
C GLU A 52 -10.51 -2.32 22.56
N GLN A 53 -10.81 -3.52 22.06
CA GLN A 53 -11.51 -4.54 22.85
C GLN A 53 -10.74 -4.91 24.13
N ARG A 54 -9.41 -5.00 24.05
CA ARG A 54 -8.55 -5.27 25.20
C ARG A 54 -8.52 -4.11 26.19
N ILE A 55 -8.46 -2.88 25.70
CA ILE A 55 -8.54 -1.68 26.54
C ILE A 55 -9.88 -1.68 27.29
N ASN A 56 -11.00 -1.89 26.60
CA ASN A 56 -12.32 -1.97 27.22
C ASN A 56 -12.40 -3.08 28.28
N ALA A 57 -11.78 -4.24 28.02
CA ALA A 57 -11.71 -5.31 29.01
C ALA A 57 -10.87 -4.90 30.24
N LEU A 58 -9.73 -4.25 30.02
CA LEU A 58 -8.88 -3.73 31.11
C LEU A 58 -9.60 -2.65 31.91
N GLU A 59 -10.28 -1.70 31.26
CA GLU A 59 -11.09 -0.69 31.93
C GLU A 59 -12.16 -1.33 32.82
N ARG A 60 -12.85 -2.37 32.31
CA ARG A 60 -13.84 -3.11 33.12
C ARG A 60 -13.25 -3.81 34.34
N ILE A 61 -12.06 -4.40 34.20
CA ILE A 61 -11.36 -5.03 35.33
C ILE A 61 -10.95 -3.97 36.34
N LEU A 62 -10.39 -2.86 35.85
CA LEU A 62 -9.90 -1.77 36.69
C LEU A 62 -11.04 -1.07 37.44
N ASP A 63 -12.19 -0.87 36.77
CA ASP A 63 -13.43 -0.37 37.39
C ASP A 63 -13.97 -1.33 38.47
N ALA A 64 -13.70 -2.63 38.38
CA ALA A 64 -14.16 -3.64 39.36
C ALA A 64 -13.19 -3.82 40.54
N GLU A 65 -11.88 -3.75 40.31
CA GLU A 65 -10.86 -4.08 41.32
C GLU A 65 -10.21 -2.84 41.97
N VAL A 66 -10.18 -1.70 41.29
CA VAL A 66 -9.47 -0.50 41.78
C VAL A 66 -10.41 0.70 41.79
N THR A 67 -11.02 0.98 42.94
CA THR A 67 -11.85 2.17 43.13
C THR A 67 -11.03 3.44 42.86
N ASP A 68 -11.58 4.35 42.04
CA ASP A 68 -11.01 5.68 41.78
C ASP A 68 -9.72 5.75 40.93
N TRP A 69 -9.35 4.68 40.22
CA TRP A 69 -8.16 4.65 39.35
C TRP A 69 -8.13 5.80 38.32
N ARG A 70 -9.30 6.22 37.82
CA ARG A 70 -9.45 7.32 36.84
C ARG A 70 -9.02 8.68 37.41
N LYS A 71 -8.94 8.85 38.73
CA LYS A 71 -8.48 10.10 39.38
C LYS A 71 -6.96 10.16 39.57
N GLN A 72 -6.24 9.07 39.26
CA GLN A 72 -4.78 9.00 39.35
C GLN A 72 -4.07 9.23 38.00
N LEU A 73 -4.84 9.46 36.92
CA LEU A 73 -4.36 9.95 35.62
C LEU A 73 -4.29 11.47 35.61
#